data_AF-A0A2E4XPS1-F1
#
_entry.id   AF-A0A2E4XPS1-F1
#
_cell.length_a   1.000
_cell.length_b   1.000
_cell.length_c   1.000
_cell.angle_alpha   90.00
_cell.angle_beta   90.00
_cell.angle_gamma   90.00
#
_symmetry.space_group_name_H-M   'P 1'
#
loop_
_entity.id
_entity.type
_entity.pdbx_description
1 polymer ?
#
loop_
_entity_poly.entity_id
_entity_poly.type
_entity_poly.pdbx_seq_one_letter_code
_entity_poly.pdbx_strand_id
1 'polypeptide(L)'
;MEAGEEQKMDSLWPLREDARTEFGLQEIYDSSEWSGATFDTWKIRSRVLRGEDIRVAGNVFRAVVISTEGSSDRGRKFEQTLWYAPDSGLILKLVRRWDGADVQHTLKGTNPGDVQQYELIHFVFPSGHKMSAN
;
A
#
# COMPACT_ATOMS: atom_id res chain seq x y z
N MET A 1 -14.67 6.15 -27.95
CA MET A 1 -15.58 6.35 -26.81
C MET A 1 -15.47 5.10 -25.95
N GLU A 2 -14.57 5.10 -24.98
CA GLU A 2 -14.35 4.01 -24.02
C GLU A 2 -15.01 4.35 -22.67
N ALA A 3 -16.27 4.77 -22.70
CA ALA A 3 -17.04 5.04 -21.48
C ALA A 3 -17.28 3.77 -20.62
N GLY A 4 -16.90 2.58 -21.11
CA GLY A 4 -17.11 1.29 -20.44
C GLY A 4 -15.94 0.78 -19.60
N GLU A 5 -14.71 1.26 -19.82
CA GLU A 5 -13.54 0.85 -19.02
C GLU A 5 -13.30 1.78 -17.82
N GLU A 6 -13.45 3.10 -18.00
CA GLU A 6 -13.40 4.08 -16.89
C GLU A 6 -14.46 3.76 -15.82
N GLN A 7 -15.70 3.42 -16.22
CA GLN A 7 -16.77 3.05 -15.31
C GLN A 7 -16.50 1.74 -14.53
N LYS A 8 -15.71 0.83 -15.11
CA LYS A 8 -15.34 -0.43 -14.44
C LYS A 8 -14.25 -0.20 -13.39
N MET A 9 -13.31 0.69 -13.63
CA MET A 9 -12.27 1.04 -12.64
C MET A 9 -12.85 1.75 -11.42
N ASP A 10 -13.78 2.70 -11.61
CA ASP A 10 -14.49 3.37 -10.51
C ASP A 10 -15.30 2.39 -9.62
N SER A 11 -15.69 1.23 -10.17
CA SER A 11 -16.44 0.19 -9.45
C SER A 11 -15.57 -0.74 -8.61
N LEU A 12 -14.27 -0.89 -8.94
CA LEU A 12 -13.39 -1.86 -8.29
C LEU A 12 -12.84 -1.37 -6.95
N TRP A 13 -12.84 -0.06 -6.72
CA TRP A 13 -12.46 0.51 -5.43
C TRP A 13 -13.05 1.92 -5.26
N PRO A 14 -14.25 2.08 -4.66
CA PRO A 14 -14.72 3.41 -4.33
C PRO A 14 -13.76 3.97 -3.26
N LEU A 15 -12.87 4.88 -3.67
CA LEU A 15 -12.00 5.68 -2.79
C LEU A 15 -12.84 6.71 -2.02
N ARG A 16 -13.90 6.23 -1.38
CA ARG A 16 -14.81 7.00 -0.54
C ARG A 16 -14.37 6.81 0.89
N GLU A 17 -14.55 7.86 1.68
CA GLU A 17 -14.32 7.80 3.11
C GLU A 17 -15.07 6.62 3.73
N ASP A 18 -14.42 5.91 4.65
CA ASP A 18 -14.89 4.70 5.30
C ASP A 18 -15.11 3.46 4.43
N ALA A 19 -14.82 3.52 3.13
CA ALA A 19 -14.79 2.33 2.30
C ALA A 19 -13.79 1.31 2.86
N ARG A 20 -14.23 0.05 2.95
CA ARG A 20 -13.45 -1.05 3.51
C ARG A 20 -13.26 -2.14 2.47
N THR A 21 -12.07 -2.73 2.48
CA THR A 21 -11.77 -3.91 1.67
C THR A 21 -10.99 -4.93 2.48
N GLU A 22 -11.28 -6.20 2.24
CA GLU A 22 -10.54 -7.33 2.79
C GLU A 22 -10.11 -8.24 1.63
N PHE A 23 -8.84 -8.67 1.64
CA PHE A 23 -8.31 -9.54 0.59
C PHE A 23 -7.14 -10.38 1.11
N GLY A 24 -6.85 -11.47 0.39
CA GLY A 24 -5.73 -12.36 0.65
C GLY A 24 -4.59 -12.09 -0.32
N LEU A 25 -3.34 -12.15 0.16
CA LEU A 25 -2.14 -12.19 -0.68
C LEU A 25 -1.31 -13.43 -0.33
N GLN A 26 -0.61 -13.97 -1.30
CA GLN A 26 0.38 -15.02 -1.08
C GLN A 26 1.77 -14.44 -1.31
N GLU A 27 2.59 -14.43 -0.27
CA GLU A 27 4.01 -14.11 -0.37
C GLU A 27 4.75 -15.36 -0.86
N ILE A 28 5.44 -15.21 -1.98
CA ILE A 28 6.20 -16.27 -2.64
C ILE A 28 7.68 -16.02 -2.34
N TYR A 29 8.31 -16.91 -1.57
CA TYR A 29 9.76 -16.87 -1.38
C TYR A 29 10.44 -17.63 -2.52
N ASP A 30 11.34 -16.97 -3.23
CA ASP A 30 12.25 -17.65 -4.14
C ASP A 30 13.29 -18.40 -3.29
N SER A 31 12.99 -19.66 -3.01
CA SER A 31 13.94 -20.55 -2.34
C SER A 31 15.04 -20.88 -3.34
N SER A 32 16.16 -20.17 -3.26
CA SER A 32 17.37 -20.57 -3.97
C SER A 32 17.67 -22.03 -3.65
N GLU A 33 17.59 -22.88 -4.67
CA GLU A 33 18.24 -24.19 -4.75
C GLU A 33 17.94 -25.15 -3.57
N TRP A 34 16.99 -26.09 -3.77
CA TRP A 34 16.82 -27.35 -3.02
C TRP A 34 15.86 -27.44 -1.81
N SER A 35 15.01 -26.45 -1.54
CA SER A 35 13.85 -26.66 -0.65
C SER A 35 12.57 -26.16 -1.32
N GLY A 36 11.44 -26.83 -1.12
CA GLY A 36 10.18 -26.48 -1.79
C GLY A 36 9.78 -25.02 -1.54
N ALA A 37 9.03 -24.44 -2.48
CA ALA A 37 8.52 -23.08 -2.36
C ALA A 37 7.84 -22.90 -1.00
N THR A 38 8.39 -21.98 -0.21
CA THR A 38 7.85 -21.60 1.07
C THR A 38 6.84 -20.48 0.81
N PHE A 39 5.63 -20.61 1.34
CA PHE A 39 4.59 -19.59 1.18
C PHE A 39 4.23 -18.99 2.55
N ASP A 40 3.93 -17.70 2.55
CA ASP A 40 3.22 -17.04 3.65
C ASP A 40 1.94 -16.43 3.10
N THR A 41 0.79 -16.76 3.70
CA THR A 41 -0.50 -16.23 3.28
C THR A 41 -0.88 -15.09 4.20
N TRP A 42 -1.20 -13.96 3.59
CA TRP A 42 -1.53 -12.71 4.24
C TRP A 42 -3.01 -12.43 4.10
N LYS A 43 -3.65 -12.12 5.22
CA LYS A 43 -4.96 -11.49 5.26
C LYS A 43 -4.77 -9.99 5.47
N ILE A 44 -5.27 -9.19 4.54
CA ILE A 44 -5.16 -7.73 4.55
C ILE A 44 -6.54 -7.10 4.67
N ARG A 45 -6.66 -6.10 5.54
CA ARG A 45 -7.85 -5.27 5.71
C ARG A 45 -7.46 -3.81 5.53
N SER A 46 -8.17 -3.11 4.67
CA SER A 46 -7.94 -1.69 4.42
C SER A 46 -9.19 -0.88 4.67
N ARG A 47 -9.03 0.35 5.16
CA ARG A 47 -10.08 1.35 5.31
C ARG A 47 -9.58 2.69 4.79
N VAL A 48 -10.34 3.31 3.89
CA VAL A 48 -10.13 4.70 3.50
C VAL A 48 -10.52 5.59 4.66
N LEU A 49 -9.59 6.40 5.16
CA LEU A 49 -9.81 7.28 6.31
C LEU A 49 -10.32 8.66 5.91
N ARG A 50 -9.76 9.25 4.84
CA ARG A 50 -10.09 10.60 4.34
C ARG A 50 -9.33 10.91 3.05
N GLY A 51 -9.67 12.03 2.41
CA GLY A 51 -8.79 12.72 1.46
C GLY A 51 -7.93 13.79 2.14
N GLU A 52 -6.75 14.07 1.60
CA GLU A 52 -5.82 15.09 2.10
C GLU A 52 -4.93 15.62 0.95
N ASP A 53 -4.73 16.93 0.87
CA ASP A 53 -3.76 17.51 -0.06
C ASP A 53 -2.35 17.46 0.53
N ILE A 54 -1.42 16.82 -0.18
CA ILE A 54 -0.01 16.72 0.22
C ILE A 54 0.86 17.44 -0.79
N ARG A 55 1.81 18.23 -0.28
CA ARG A 55 2.81 18.91 -1.11
C ARG A 55 4.11 18.13 -1.15
N VAL A 56 4.58 17.78 -2.35
CA VAL A 56 5.87 17.12 -2.58
C VAL A 56 6.61 17.84 -3.70
N ALA A 57 7.86 18.23 -3.45
CA ALA A 57 8.71 18.93 -4.43
C ALA A 57 7.99 20.09 -5.15
N GLY A 58 7.23 20.91 -4.40
CA GLY A 58 6.48 22.06 -4.92
C GLY A 58 5.12 21.73 -5.55
N ASN A 59 4.83 20.47 -5.86
CA ASN A 59 3.57 20.02 -6.46
C ASN A 59 2.57 19.61 -5.39
N VAL A 60 1.27 19.81 -5.66
CA VAL A 60 0.17 19.39 -4.77
C VAL A 60 -0.45 18.12 -5.33
N PHE A 61 -0.65 17.13 -4.47
CA PHE A 61 -1.28 15.86 -4.80
C PHE A 61 -2.52 15.67 -3.92
N ARG A 62 -3.64 15.29 -4.54
CA ARG A 62 -4.82 14.82 -3.82
C ARG A 62 -4.59 13.38 -3.39
N ALA A 63 -4.28 13.18 -2.12
CA ALA A 63 -4.04 11.87 -1.56
C ALA A 63 -5.28 11.31 -0.87
N VAL A 64 -5.43 10.01 -0.92
CA VAL A 64 -6.35 9.23 -0.08
C VAL A 64 -5.52 8.59 1.02
N VAL A 65 -5.93 8.80 2.26
CA VAL A 65 -5.29 8.23 3.44
C VAL A 65 -5.95 6.88 3.72
N ILE A 66 -5.17 5.81 3.73
CA ILE A 66 -5.67 4.45 3.89
C ILE A 66 -4.98 3.80 5.09
N SER A 67 -5.77 3.34 6.05
CA SER A 67 -5.32 2.45 7.12
C SER A 67 -5.35 1.01 6.63
N THR A 68 -4.31 0.24 6.92
CA THR A 68 -4.22 -1.17 6.55
C THR A 68 -3.73 -1.98 7.74
N GLU A 69 -4.38 -3.11 8.00
CA GLU A 69 -3.91 -4.14 8.91
C GLU A 69 -3.58 -5.39 8.10
N GLY A 70 -2.45 -6.02 8.41
CA GLY A 70 -2.05 -7.29 7.80
C GLY A 70 -1.73 -8.33 8.86
N SER A 71 -2.17 -9.56 8.64
CA SER A 71 -1.79 -10.72 9.44
C SER A 71 -1.44 -11.88 8.55
N SER A 72 -0.33 -12.57 8.83
CA SER A 72 0.11 -13.74 8.11
C SER A 72 -0.12 -15.04 8.88
N ASP A 73 -0.24 -16.15 8.16
CA ASP A 73 -0.39 -17.49 8.75
C ASP A 73 0.85 -17.91 9.57
N ARG A 74 2.00 -17.27 9.32
CA ARG A 74 3.23 -17.43 10.11
C ARG A 74 3.31 -16.56 11.36
N GLY A 75 2.24 -15.81 11.67
CA GLY A 75 2.15 -15.00 12.89
C GLY A 75 2.68 -13.58 12.76
N ARG A 76 3.10 -13.14 11.57
CA ARG A 76 3.50 -11.75 11.33
C ARG A 76 2.27 -10.86 11.30
N LYS A 77 2.39 -9.66 11.86
CA LYS A 77 1.31 -8.67 11.90
C LYS A 77 1.87 -7.27 11.70
N PHE A 78 1.12 -6.44 11.00
CA PHE A 78 1.43 -5.02 10.90
C PHE A 78 0.17 -4.17 10.89
N GLU A 79 0.34 -2.94 11.35
CA GLU A 79 -0.57 -1.82 11.12
C GLU A 79 0.15 -0.80 10.23
N GLN A 80 -0.58 -0.23 9.27
CA GLN A 80 -0.03 0.66 8.26
C GLN A 80 -0.99 1.83 8.02
N THR A 81 -0.42 3.00 7.79
CA THR A 81 -1.12 4.11 7.15
C THR A 81 -0.34 4.56 5.92
N LEU A 82 -1.01 4.67 4.78
CA LEU A 82 -0.43 5.12 3.52
C LEU A 82 -1.22 6.29 2.95
N TRP A 83 -0.52 7.20 2.29
CA TRP A 83 -1.09 8.33 1.55
C TRP A 83 -0.88 8.08 0.07
N TYR A 84 -1.93 7.64 -0.60
CA TYR A 84 -1.90 7.26 -2.01
C TYR A 84 -2.55 8.33 -2.87
N ALA A 85 -1.84 8.83 -3.87
CA ALA A 85 -2.36 9.75 -4.87
C ALA A 85 -2.86 8.95 -6.08
N PRO A 86 -4.18 8.76 -6.25
CA PRO A 86 -4.72 7.86 -7.27
C PRO A 86 -4.39 8.32 -8.69
N ASP A 87 -4.51 9.63 -8.94
CA ASP A 87 -4.29 10.24 -10.26
C ASP A 87 -2.86 10.07 -10.79
N SER A 88 -1.90 9.85 -9.88
CA SER A 88 -0.48 9.64 -10.23
C SER A 88 0.02 8.22 -9.96
N GLY A 89 -0.77 7.39 -9.27
CA GLY A 89 -0.36 6.07 -8.80
C GLY A 89 0.74 6.11 -7.73
N LEU A 90 1.01 7.25 -7.09
CA LEU A 90 2.13 7.41 -6.16
C LEU A 90 1.72 7.14 -4.71
N ILE A 91 2.61 6.51 -3.95
CA ILE A 91 2.58 6.54 -2.48
C ILE A 91 3.44 7.71 -2.01
N LEU A 92 2.81 8.72 -1.42
CA LEU A 92 3.47 9.94 -0.96
C LEU A 92 4.09 9.78 0.42
N LYS A 93 3.46 8.97 1.26
CA LYS A 93 3.90 8.67 2.62
C LYS A 93 3.42 7.28 3.01
N LEU A 94 4.24 6.58 3.82
CA LEU A 94 3.89 5.31 4.41
C LEU A 94 4.45 5.25 5.82
N VAL A 95 3.62 4.86 6.79
CA VAL A 95 4.03 4.51 8.14
C VAL A 95 3.55 3.09 8.40
N ARG A 96 4.43 2.20 8.85
CA ARG A 96 4.10 0.83 9.22
C ARG A 96 4.69 0.50 10.57
N ARG A 97 3.91 -0.15 11.42
CA ARG A 97 4.32 -0.73 12.68
C ARG A 97 4.14 -2.24 12.63
N TRP A 98 5.09 -2.96 13.18
CA TRP A 98 5.09 -4.41 13.22
C TRP A 98 4.77 -4.88 14.63
N ASP A 99 3.84 -5.84 14.74
CA ASP A 99 3.35 -6.34 16.03
C ASP A 99 3.41 -7.87 16.13
N GLY A 100 3.81 -8.56 15.06
CA GLY A 100 3.90 -10.02 15.01
C GLY A 100 5.32 -10.54 15.21
N ALA A 101 5.48 -11.60 15.99
CA ALA A 101 6.72 -12.35 16.07
C ALA A 101 6.70 -13.45 15.00
N ASP A 102 7.60 -13.38 14.02
CA ASP A 102 7.87 -14.54 13.17
C ASP A 102 8.65 -15.58 13.98
N VAL A 103 8.22 -16.83 13.92
CA VAL A 103 8.83 -17.95 14.63
C VAL A 103 10.09 -18.46 13.90
N GLN A 104 10.31 -18.11 12.62
CA GLN A 104 11.38 -18.73 11.83
C GLN A 104 12.29 -17.77 11.04
N HIS A 105 11.91 -16.54 10.70
CA HIS A 105 12.77 -15.61 9.94
C HIS A 105 12.59 -14.14 10.33
N THR A 106 13.60 -13.53 10.97
CA THR A 106 13.59 -12.08 11.16
C THR A 106 13.96 -11.38 9.85
N LEU A 107 12.95 -11.05 9.03
CA LEU A 107 13.11 -10.00 8.03
C LEU A 107 13.56 -8.72 8.77
N LYS A 108 14.60 -8.05 8.25
CA LYS A 108 15.13 -6.86 8.93
C LYS A 108 14.05 -5.77 9.00
N GLY A 109 13.82 -5.23 10.19
CA GLY A 109 12.86 -4.13 10.38
C GLY A 109 11.40 -4.60 10.43
N THR A 110 11.15 -5.87 10.73
CA THR A 110 9.80 -6.44 10.91
C THR A 110 9.60 -7.06 12.30
N ASN A 111 10.45 -6.74 13.28
CA ASN A 111 10.28 -7.22 14.65
C ASN A 111 9.11 -6.50 15.34
N PRO A 112 8.49 -7.10 16.37
CA PRO A 112 7.52 -6.39 17.19
C PRO A 112 8.07 -5.06 17.72
N GLY A 113 7.34 -3.98 17.50
CA GLY A 113 7.73 -2.61 17.84
C GLY A 113 8.55 -1.88 16.76
N ASP A 114 9.00 -2.56 15.70
CA ASP A 114 9.69 -1.89 14.59
C ASP A 114 8.73 -0.95 13.86
N VAL A 115 9.21 0.27 13.61
CA VAL A 115 8.49 1.29 12.85
C VAL A 115 9.25 1.61 11.58
N GLN A 116 8.55 1.52 10.45
CA GLN A 116 9.04 1.95 9.16
C GLN A 116 8.29 3.20 8.73
N GLN A 117 9.02 4.24 8.33
CA GLN A 117 8.44 5.48 7.84
C GLN A 117 9.13 5.92 6.57
N TYR A 118 8.34 6.22 5.55
CA TYR A 118 8.80 6.65 4.24
C TYR A 118 8.02 7.89 3.80
N GLU A 119 8.71 8.82 3.15
CA GLU A 119 8.12 10.00 2.53
C GLU A 119 8.71 10.14 1.12
N LEU A 120 7.87 10.46 0.15
CA LEU A 120 8.29 10.69 -1.22
C LEU A 120 9.07 12.00 -1.29
N ILE A 121 10.33 11.92 -1.73
CA ILE A 121 11.21 13.08 -1.85
C ILE A 121 11.44 13.52 -3.31
N HIS A 122 11.24 12.61 -4.26
CA HIS A 122 11.50 12.84 -5.68
C HIS A 122 10.65 11.91 -6.55
N PHE A 123 10.23 12.39 -7.73
CA PHE A 123 9.48 11.63 -8.71
C PHE A 123 9.79 12.13 -10.13
N VAL A 124 9.64 11.25 -11.11
CA VAL A 124 9.75 11.58 -12.55
C VAL A 124 8.59 10.91 -13.25
N PHE A 125 7.79 11.69 -13.99
CA PHE A 125 6.76 11.14 -14.86
C PHE A 125 7.31 10.91 -16.27
N PRO A 126 6.74 9.94 -17.03
CA PRO A 126 7.04 9.78 -18.45
C PRO A 126 6.84 11.11 -19.19
N SER A 127 7.74 11.40 -20.13
CA SER A 127 7.65 12.60 -20.97
C SER A 127 6.30 12.65 -21.69
N GLY A 128 5.53 13.72 -21.50
CA GLY A 128 4.26 13.96 -22.21
C GLY A 128 3.01 13.96 -21.32
N HIS A 129 3.09 13.52 -20.07
CA HIS A 129 1.99 13.65 -19.10
C HIS A 129 2.09 14.98 -18.34
N LYS A 130 1.16 15.91 -18.60
CA LYS A 130 0.91 17.05 -17.72
C LYS A 130 -0.16 16.62 -16.72
N MET A 131 0.11 16.75 -15.43
CA MET A 131 -0.94 16.64 -14.42
C MET A 131 -1.99 17.72 -14.76
N SER A 132 -3.26 17.32 -14.91
CA SER A 132 -4.36 18.27 -15.06
C SER A 132 -4.46 19.07 -13.76
N ALA A 133 -4.03 20.33 -13.80
CA ALA A 133 -4.37 21.29 -12.78
C ALA A 133 -5.88 21.56 -12.93
N ASN A 134 -6.66 21.09 -11.97
CA ASN A 134 -8.03 21.57 -11.75
C ASN A 134 -7.98 22.87 -10.93
#